data_AF-A0A521T5X3-F1
#
_entry.id   AF-A0A521T5X3-F1
#
_cell.length_a   1.000
_cell.length_b   1.000
_cell.length_c   1.000
_cell.angle_alpha   90.00
_cell.angle_beta   90.00
_cell.angle_gamma   90.00
#
_symmetry.space_group_name_H-M   'P 1'
#
loop_
_entity.id
_entity.type
_entity.pdbx_description
1 polymer ?
#
loop_
_entity_poly.entity_id
_entity_poly.type
_entity_poly.pdbx_seq_one_letter_code
_entity_poly.pdbx_strand_id
1 'polypeptide(L)'
;MDPLVDDGGGPLINGLEGPLHIRPVEQGRGEPAGLRRRRNGGGEGYRDEEYLQAHGESILRRRLTAISSKSCRTGVFYRRAMTNPLPALAAAALIAVTPASSPADDRAQVARLDTAFQLAVKTRDVATVDATLHPDYDLVLGDGRIVDREQQLAHSREGKTLYEIQDEIPGTQTVRVAGDTAVVTAELRIKGTTNGVPFDRTLWFSDTYVRTPKGWKYFFGQASLPLPASTQR
;
A
#
# COMPACT_ATOMS: atom_id res chain seq x y z
N MET A 1 -20.04 -12.26 0.20
CA MET A 1 -19.39 -13.58 0.06
C MET A 1 -18.00 -13.40 0.62
N ASP A 2 -17.56 -14.18 1.61
CA ASP A 2 -16.22 -13.93 2.16
C ASP A 2 -15.15 -14.12 1.09
N PRO A 3 -14.26 -13.13 0.94
CA PRO A 3 -13.36 -13.07 -0.19
C PRO A 3 -12.30 -14.18 -0.16
N LEU A 4 -11.90 -14.65 1.02
CA LEU A 4 -10.83 -15.64 1.14
C LEU A 4 -11.30 -17.09 0.91
N VAL A 5 -12.60 -17.30 0.69
CA VAL A 5 -13.19 -18.64 0.55
C VAL A 5 -13.79 -18.79 -0.84
N ASP A 6 -13.05 -19.47 -1.73
CA ASP A 6 -13.55 -19.98 -3.01
C ASP A 6 -14.46 -21.20 -2.78
N ASP A 7 -15.61 -21.21 -3.46
CA ASP A 7 -16.69 -22.20 -3.42
C ASP A 7 -16.36 -23.54 -4.10
N GLY A 8 -15.09 -23.77 -4.45
CA GLY A 8 -14.62 -25.09 -4.83
C GLY A 8 -15.13 -25.50 -6.20
N GLY A 9 -14.93 -24.64 -7.20
CA GLY A 9 -14.83 -25.10 -8.57
C GLY A 9 -13.67 -26.09 -8.66
N GLY A 10 -14.01 -27.36 -8.93
CA GLY A 10 -13.07 -28.49 -8.97
C GLY A 10 -11.82 -28.28 -9.85
N PRO A 11 -10.87 -29.23 -9.82
CA PRO A 11 -9.53 -29.02 -10.34
C PRO A 11 -9.52 -28.70 -11.84
N LEU A 12 -9.10 -27.49 -12.21
CA LEU A 12 -8.70 -27.14 -13.58
C LEU A 12 -7.24 -27.55 -13.88
N ILE A 13 -6.83 -28.74 -13.42
CA ILE A 13 -5.53 -29.31 -13.79
C ILE A 13 -5.65 -30.81 -14.11
N ASN A 14 -6.30 -31.11 -15.22
CA ASN A 14 -6.04 -32.34 -15.99
C ASN A 14 -6.28 -32.00 -17.46
N GLY A 15 -5.24 -31.60 -18.19
CA GLY A 15 -5.39 -31.29 -19.61
C GLY A 15 -4.20 -30.75 -20.37
N LEU A 16 -2.98 -30.69 -19.82
CA LEU A 16 -1.80 -30.24 -20.56
C LEU A 16 -0.63 -31.22 -20.42
N GLU A 17 -0.85 -32.48 -20.78
CA GLU A 17 0.22 -33.34 -21.29
C GLU A 17 0.09 -33.43 -22.82
N GLY A 18 0.84 -32.57 -23.51
CA GLY A 18 0.99 -32.58 -24.95
C GLY A 18 2.08 -31.59 -25.36
N PRO A 19 3.05 -31.96 -26.21
CA PRO A 19 4.15 -31.07 -26.56
C PRO A 19 3.64 -29.84 -27.32
N LEU A 20 3.91 -28.65 -26.79
CA LEU A 20 3.64 -27.37 -27.44
C LEU A 20 4.48 -27.25 -28.71
N HIS A 21 3.85 -27.50 -29.86
CA HIS A 21 4.43 -27.28 -31.18
C HIS A 21 4.15 -25.83 -31.60
N ILE A 22 5.11 -24.93 -31.35
CA ILE A 22 5.01 -23.53 -31.78
C ILE A 22 5.24 -23.47 -33.30
N ARG A 23 4.22 -23.09 -34.07
CA ARG A 23 4.36 -22.78 -35.49
C ARG A 23 4.87 -21.33 -35.66
N PRO A 24 5.81 -21.05 -36.59
CA PRO A 24 6.27 -19.69 -36.85
C PRO A 24 5.19 -18.87 -37.55
N VAL A 25 5.10 -17.59 -37.20
CA VAL A 25 4.29 -16.58 -37.90
C VAL A 25 4.99 -16.22 -39.22
N GLU A 26 4.32 -16.44 -40.35
CA GLU A 26 4.78 -15.96 -41.66
C GLU A 26 4.70 -14.42 -41.72
N GLN A 27 5.86 -13.76 -41.84
CA GLN A 27 5.95 -12.35 -42.20
C GLN A 27 5.85 -12.20 -43.73
N GLY A 28 4.76 -11.57 -44.18
CA GLY A 28 4.54 -11.17 -45.56
C GLY A 28 5.60 -10.21 -46.07
N ARG A 29 6.11 -10.50 -47.27
CA ARG A 29 7.14 -9.77 -48.01
C ARG A 29 6.61 -8.43 -48.53
N GLY A 30 7.39 -7.38 -48.32
CA GLY A 30 7.24 -6.09 -48.99
C GLY A 30 8.49 -5.24 -48.79
N GLU A 31 9.53 -5.50 -49.58
CA GLU A 31 10.63 -4.54 -49.80
C GLU A 31 10.30 -3.70 -51.05
N PRO A 32 10.77 -2.44 -51.15
CA PRO A 32 11.99 -2.32 -51.97
C PRO A 32 13.01 -1.25 -51.55
N ALA A 33 14.26 -1.60 -51.89
CA ALA A 33 15.31 -0.78 -52.49
C ALA A 33 16.04 0.26 -51.62
N GLY A 34 17.17 -0.20 -51.08
CA GLY A 34 18.47 0.36 -51.49
C GLY A 34 19.24 1.16 -50.45
N LEU A 35 20.11 0.48 -49.69
CA LEU A 35 21.48 0.93 -49.49
C LEU A 35 22.40 -0.21 -49.04
N ARG A 36 23.58 -0.28 -49.65
CA ARG A 36 24.55 -1.38 -49.57
C ARG A 36 25.09 -1.63 -48.15
N ARG A 37 25.37 -2.91 -47.86
CA ARG A 37 26.07 -3.43 -46.67
C ARG A 37 27.38 -2.69 -46.34
N ARG A 38 27.62 -2.46 -45.05
CA ARG A 38 28.93 -2.73 -44.43
C ARG A 38 28.74 -3.53 -43.13
N ARG A 39 29.49 -4.62 -43.05
CA ARG A 39 29.64 -5.52 -41.89
C ARG A 39 30.94 -5.12 -41.19
N ASN A 40 30.89 -4.88 -39.89
CA ASN A 40 31.93 -4.94 -38.85
C ASN A 40 31.16 -4.64 -37.55
N GLY A 41 31.13 -5.47 -36.50
CA GLY A 41 32.25 -6.08 -35.79
C GLY A 41 32.61 -5.17 -34.60
N GLY A 42 32.24 -5.57 -33.38
CA GLY A 42 32.63 -4.89 -32.15
C GLY A 42 31.48 -4.77 -31.14
N GLY A 43 31.63 -5.42 -29.99
CA GLY A 43 30.70 -5.29 -28.86
C GLY A 43 31.01 -4.05 -28.00
N GLU A 44 30.01 -3.61 -27.24
CA GLU A 44 30.06 -2.72 -26.07
C GLU A 44 28.58 -2.64 -25.61
N GLY A 45 28.20 -3.01 -24.38
CA GLY A 45 28.58 -2.32 -23.16
C GLY A 45 27.47 -1.32 -22.82
N TYR A 46 26.37 -1.78 -22.21
CA TYR A 46 25.27 -0.93 -21.75
C TYR A 46 25.78 -0.13 -20.53
N ARG A 47 26.08 1.16 -20.72
CA ARG A 47 26.45 2.13 -19.66
C ARG A 47 25.41 3.24 -19.66
N ASP A 48 24.46 3.16 -18.74
CA ASP A 48 23.46 4.21 -18.50
C ASP A 48 23.87 5.03 -17.27
N GLU A 49 24.77 6.00 -17.45
CA GLU A 49 25.00 7.11 -16.48
C GLU A 49 24.22 8.38 -16.85
N GLU A 50 23.49 8.38 -17.98
CA GLU A 50 22.84 9.59 -18.52
C GLU A 50 21.35 9.73 -18.11
N TYR A 51 20.76 8.73 -17.44
CA TYR A 51 19.34 8.76 -17.04
C TYR A 51 19.07 9.43 -15.69
N LEU A 52 20.11 9.73 -14.89
CA LEU A 52 19.99 10.35 -13.56
C LEU A 52 20.23 11.87 -13.53
N GLN A 53 20.48 12.51 -14.68
CA GLN A 53 20.82 13.94 -14.74
C GLN A 53 19.72 14.85 -15.30
N ALA A 54 18.57 14.30 -15.73
CA ALA A 54 17.53 15.08 -16.40
C ALA A 54 16.35 15.54 -15.50
N HIS A 55 16.22 15.07 -14.25
CA HIS A 55 15.03 15.36 -13.43
C HIS A 55 15.35 15.74 -11.97
N GLY A 56 16.37 16.57 -11.78
CA GLY A 56 16.67 17.22 -10.51
C GLY A 56 16.27 18.69 -10.51
N GLU A 57 15.58 19.10 -9.44
CA GLU A 57 15.45 20.45 -8.90
C GLU A 57 14.35 21.38 -9.45
N SER A 58 13.31 21.65 -8.64
CA SER A 58 12.80 23.01 -8.38
C SER A 58 11.50 23.08 -7.55
N ILE A 59 11.52 22.76 -6.25
CA ILE A 59 10.47 23.28 -5.35
C ILE A 59 11.06 23.70 -4.01
N LEU A 60 11.65 24.90 -3.97
CA LEU A 60 11.79 25.72 -2.76
C LEU A 60 12.10 27.16 -3.19
N ARG A 61 11.05 28.00 -3.27
CA ARG A 61 11.07 29.48 -3.12
C ARG A 61 9.68 30.02 -3.46
N ARG A 62 8.80 30.19 -2.47
CA ARG A 62 7.70 31.16 -2.56
C ARG A 62 8.02 32.32 -1.63
N ARG A 63 8.54 33.40 -2.23
CA ARG A 63 8.67 34.71 -1.59
C ARG A 63 7.30 35.38 -1.55
N LEU A 64 7.02 35.98 -0.39
CA LEU A 64 5.87 36.81 -0.07
C LEU A 64 5.88 38.13 -0.85
N THR A 65 4.76 38.45 -1.51
CA THR A 65 4.29 39.81 -1.87
C THR A 65 2.85 39.64 -2.38
N ALA A 66 1.82 40.43 -2.09
CA ALA A 66 1.69 41.76 -1.53
C ALA A 66 0.23 41.91 -1.00
N ILE A 67 -0.03 42.80 -0.04
CA ILE A 67 -1.32 43.52 0.00
C ILE A 67 -1.05 45.00 0.24
N SER A 68 -1.55 45.79 -0.70
CA SER A 68 -1.59 47.24 -0.79
C SER A 68 -2.79 47.80 -0.02
N SER A 69 -2.64 48.97 0.62
CA SER A 69 -3.65 50.04 0.50
C SER A 69 -3.18 51.44 0.98
N LYS A 70 -3.22 52.39 0.04
CA LYS A 70 -3.82 53.76 0.08
C LYS A 70 -3.24 54.90 0.98
N SER A 71 -2.64 55.84 0.25
CA SER A 71 -2.97 57.30 0.12
C SER A 71 -2.62 58.35 1.21
N CYS A 72 -1.58 59.15 0.89
CA CYS A 72 -1.49 60.63 0.73
C CYS A 72 -1.95 61.64 1.83
N ARG A 73 -0.94 62.43 2.31
CA ARG A 73 -0.88 63.92 2.52
C ARG A 73 -1.83 64.56 3.57
N THR A 74 -1.50 65.55 4.42
CA THR A 74 -0.36 66.45 4.70
C THR A 74 -0.62 67.08 6.10
N GLY A 75 0.39 67.55 6.84
CA GLY A 75 0.17 68.61 7.85
C GLY A 75 0.98 68.57 9.15
N VAL A 76 2.15 69.23 9.13
CA VAL A 76 2.68 70.22 10.12
C VAL A 76 2.51 69.94 11.63
N PHE A 77 3.68 69.74 12.26
CA PHE A 77 4.15 70.12 13.61
C PHE A 77 3.12 70.42 14.73
N TYR A 78 3.22 69.72 15.87
CA TYR A 78 3.59 70.35 17.15
C TYR A 78 4.10 69.33 18.19
N ARG A 79 4.97 69.87 19.04
CA ARG A 79 5.79 69.35 20.14
C ARG A 79 5.19 68.34 21.14
N ARG A 80 6.14 67.56 21.69
CA ARG A 80 6.42 67.23 23.11
C ARG A 80 5.98 65.86 23.64
N ALA A 81 7.00 65.19 24.18
CA ALA A 81 7.04 64.43 25.42
C ALA A 81 6.70 62.93 25.41
N MET A 82 7.66 62.20 25.98
CA MET A 82 7.51 61.00 26.82
C MET A 82 7.41 59.65 26.10
N THR A 83 8.61 59.10 25.90
CA THR A 83 8.95 57.67 25.96
C THR A 83 8.13 56.89 26.98
N ASN A 84 7.41 55.87 26.51
CA ASN A 84 7.00 54.72 27.31
C ASN A 84 7.11 53.46 26.43
N PRO A 85 8.00 52.50 26.73
CA PRO A 85 8.07 51.27 25.95
C PRO A 85 6.97 50.30 26.41
N LEU A 86 6.14 49.87 25.47
CA LEU A 86 5.26 48.71 25.63
C LEU A 86 6.12 47.45 25.80
N PRO A 87 5.87 46.56 26.79
CA PRO A 87 6.51 45.26 26.82
C PRO A 87 5.85 44.38 25.74
N ALA A 88 6.57 44.12 24.66
CA ALA A 88 6.22 43.05 23.73
C ALA A 88 6.39 41.70 24.44
N LEU A 89 5.29 41.11 24.90
CA LEU A 89 5.28 39.69 25.26
C LEU A 89 5.51 38.87 23.99
N ALA A 90 6.76 38.44 23.78
CA ALA A 90 7.09 37.43 22.81
C ALA A 90 6.47 36.09 23.26
N ALA A 91 5.32 35.74 22.68
CA ALA A 91 4.77 34.40 22.81
C ALA A 91 5.70 33.43 22.08
N ALA A 92 6.57 32.75 22.83
CA ALA A 92 7.37 31.65 22.31
C ALA A 92 6.41 30.49 21.95
N ALA A 93 6.14 30.33 20.65
CA ALA A 93 5.42 29.19 20.13
C ALA A 93 6.28 27.93 20.35
N LEU A 94 5.95 27.15 21.37
CA LEU A 94 6.47 25.80 21.57
C LEU A 94 6.00 24.95 20.39
N ILE A 95 6.87 24.76 19.39
CA ILE A 95 6.67 23.72 18.38
C ILE A 95 6.86 22.40 19.11
N ALA A 96 5.75 21.72 19.42
CA ALA A 96 5.79 20.37 19.94
C ALA A 96 6.35 19.45 18.85
N VAL A 97 7.64 19.13 18.94
CA VAL A 97 8.28 18.10 18.11
C VAL A 97 7.81 16.77 18.67
N THR A 98 6.84 16.14 18.02
CA THR A 98 6.50 14.74 18.27
C THR A 98 7.71 13.89 17.88
N PRO A 99 8.27 13.06 18.77
CA PRO A 99 9.39 12.20 18.40
C PRO A 99 8.97 11.29 17.26
N ALA A 100 9.78 11.24 16.21
CA ALA A 100 9.59 10.28 15.13
C ALA A 100 9.72 8.86 15.70
N SER A 101 8.73 8.02 15.41
CA SER A 101 8.74 6.60 15.78
C SER A 101 9.97 5.92 15.19
N SER A 102 10.62 5.04 15.95
CA SER A 102 11.76 4.28 15.41
C SER A 102 11.26 3.21 14.43
N PRO A 103 12.06 2.79 13.44
CA PRO A 103 11.67 1.70 12.55
C PRO A 103 11.35 0.38 13.28
N ALA A 104 11.91 0.17 14.48
CA ALA A 104 11.60 -0.99 15.31
C ALA A 104 10.21 -0.87 15.96
N ASP A 105 9.87 0.31 16.47
CA ASP A 105 8.54 0.58 17.04
C ASP A 105 7.45 0.50 15.97
N ASP A 106 7.73 1.02 14.76
CA ASP A 106 6.81 0.93 13.63
C ASP A 106 6.57 -0.52 13.20
N ARG A 107 7.63 -1.33 13.08
CA ARG A 107 7.49 -2.77 12.80
C ARG A 107 6.60 -3.46 13.84
N ALA A 108 6.85 -3.20 15.12
CA ALA A 108 6.08 -3.80 16.20
C ALA A 108 4.63 -3.30 16.22
N GLN A 109 4.39 -2.04 15.88
CA GLN A 109 3.04 -1.47 15.79
C GLN A 109 2.25 -2.08 14.64
N VAL A 110 2.84 -2.18 13.45
CA VAL A 110 2.21 -2.77 12.26
C VAL A 110 1.95 -4.26 12.47
N ALA A 111 2.91 -5.01 13.03
CA ALA A 111 2.74 -6.41 13.42
C ALA A 111 1.50 -6.64 14.31
N ARG A 112 1.35 -5.81 15.36
CA ARG A 112 0.20 -5.89 16.25
C ARG A 112 -1.11 -5.49 15.56
N LEU A 113 -1.06 -4.50 14.68
CA LEU A 113 -2.24 -4.06 13.92
C LEU A 113 -2.75 -5.17 13.00
N ASP A 114 -1.84 -5.89 12.34
CA ASP A 114 -2.17 -7.02 11.47
C ASP A 114 -2.84 -8.16 12.23
N THR A 115 -2.22 -8.61 13.32
CA THR A 115 -2.80 -9.66 14.18
C THR A 115 -4.14 -9.22 14.79
N ALA A 116 -4.29 -7.93 15.15
CA ALA A 116 -5.56 -7.39 15.63
C ALA A 116 -6.64 -7.37 14.53
N PHE A 117 -6.26 -7.09 13.28
CA PHE A 117 -7.16 -7.16 12.14
C PHE A 117 -7.66 -8.58 11.91
N GLN A 118 -6.77 -9.58 11.91
CA GLN A 118 -7.16 -11.00 11.76
C GLN A 118 -8.15 -11.43 12.86
N LEU A 119 -7.90 -11.03 14.12
CA LEU A 119 -8.82 -11.28 15.22
C LEU A 119 -10.16 -10.55 15.06
N ALA A 120 -10.15 -9.32 14.56
CA ALA A 120 -11.36 -8.54 14.34
C ALA A 120 -12.24 -9.17 13.24
N VAL A 121 -11.64 -9.68 12.16
CA VAL A 121 -12.39 -10.41 11.13
C VAL A 121 -12.97 -11.71 11.71
N LYS A 122 -12.17 -12.48 12.46
CA LYS A 122 -12.60 -13.72 13.14
C LYS A 122 -13.82 -13.50 14.04
N THR A 123 -13.76 -12.46 14.86
CA THR A 123 -14.79 -12.13 15.87
C THR A 123 -15.90 -11.23 15.31
N ARG A 124 -15.80 -10.84 14.04
CA ARG A 124 -16.72 -9.92 13.36
C ARG A 124 -16.85 -8.57 14.05
N ASP A 125 -15.76 -8.07 14.61
CA ASP A 125 -15.67 -6.72 15.15
C ASP A 125 -15.59 -5.70 14.00
N VAL A 126 -16.77 -5.33 13.48
CA VAL A 126 -16.92 -4.37 12.39
C VAL A 126 -16.29 -3.02 12.72
N ALA A 127 -16.31 -2.60 13.99
CA ALA A 127 -15.77 -1.30 14.40
C ALA A 127 -14.24 -1.30 14.32
N THR A 128 -13.59 -2.38 14.78
CA THR A 128 -12.14 -2.52 14.67
C THR A 128 -11.70 -2.71 13.22
N VAL A 129 -12.46 -3.46 12.41
CA VAL A 129 -12.22 -3.56 10.96
C VAL A 129 -12.29 -2.16 10.32
N ASP A 130 -13.39 -1.43 10.52
CA ASP A 130 -13.61 -0.08 9.96
C ASP A 130 -12.50 0.91 10.36
N ALA A 131 -12.09 0.86 11.63
CA ALA A 131 -11.01 1.69 12.15
C ALA A 131 -9.63 1.32 11.58
N THR A 132 -9.41 0.08 11.16
CA THR A 132 -8.11 -0.38 10.66
C THR A 132 -7.91 -0.06 9.18
N LEU A 133 -8.98 -0.17 8.38
CA LEU A 133 -8.91 0.01 6.93
C LEU A 133 -8.63 1.46 6.52
N HIS A 134 -7.76 1.64 5.54
CA HIS A 134 -7.64 2.88 4.80
C HIS A 134 -8.92 3.15 3.99
N PRO A 135 -9.30 4.42 3.72
CA PRO A 135 -10.45 4.73 2.85
C PRO A 135 -10.36 4.07 1.46
N ASP A 136 -9.16 4.05 0.87
CA ASP A 136 -8.88 3.45 -0.44
C ASP A 136 -8.39 1.99 -0.33
N TYR A 137 -8.94 1.22 0.61
CA TYR A 137 -8.54 -0.16 0.83
C TYR A 137 -9.03 -1.10 -0.28
N ASP A 138 -8.14 -1.95 -0.75
CA ASP A 138 -8.45 -3.11 -1.60
C ASP A 138 -7.72 -4.38 -1.14
N LEU A 139 -8.41 -5.51 -1.23
CA LEU A 139 -7.84 -6.86 -1.12
C LEU A 139 -7.97 -7.59 -2.45
N VAL A 140 -6.83 -8.03 -3.00
CA VAL A 140 -6.80 -8.92 -4.16
C VAL A 140 -6.66 -10.36 -3.69
N LEU A 141 -7.57 -11.21 -4.16
CA LEU A 141 -7.61 -12.62 -3.82
C LEU A 141 -6.75 -13.47 -4.73
N GLY A 142 -6.45 -14.69 -4.30
CA GLY A 142 -5.65 -15.63 -5.09
C GLY A 142 -6.24 -15.99 -6.45
N ASP A 143 -7.55 -15.80 -6.63
CA ASP A 143 -8.29 -15.98 -7.89
C ASP A 143 -8.47 -14.69 -8.70
N GLY A 144 -7.90 -13.57 -8.24
CA GLY A 144 -7.94 -12.28 -8.90
C GLY A 144 -9.18 -11.42 -8.62
N ARG A 145 -10.15 -11.90 -7.84
CA ARG A 145 -11.26 -11.06 -7.36
C ARG A 145 -10.72 -9.97 -6.43
N ILE A 146 -11.35 -8.79 -6.47
CA ILE A 146 -11.00 -7.64 -5.62
C ILE A 146 -12.14 -7.41 -4.63
N VAL A 147 -11.78 -7.19 -3.37
CA VAL A 147 -12.70 -6.80 -2.32
C VAL A 147 -12.28 -5.46 -1.74
N ASP A 148 -13.13 -4.47 -2.02
CA ASP A 148 -12.97 -3.12 -1.53
C ASP A 148 -13.38 -3.00 -0.05
N ARG A 149 -13.16 -1.81 0.51
CA ARG A 149 -13.50 -1.47 1.90
C ARG A 149 -14.96 -1.72 2.27
N GLU A 150 -15.90 -1.31 1.41
CA GLU A 150 -17.33 -1.39 1.71
C GLU A 150 -17.80 -2.85 1.73
N GLN A 151 -17.30 -3.64 0.78
CA GLN A 151 -17.53 -5.07 0.69
C GLN A 151 -16.94 -5.79 1.90
N GLN A 152 -15.71 -5.47 2.33
CA GLN A 152 -15.11 -6.06 3.53
C GLN A 152 -15.97 -5.81 4.79
N LEU A 153 -16.46 -4.58 4.95
CA LEU A 153 -17.34 -4.23 6.08
C LEU A 153 -18.71 -4.92 5.98
N ALA A 154 -19.27 -5.04 4.77
CA ALA A 154 -20.49 -5.80 4.55
C ALA A 154 -20.31 -7.26 4.93
N HIS A 155 -19.19 -7.89 4.55
CA HIS A 155 -18.89 -9.28 4.90
C HIS A 155 -18.83 -9.51 6.40
N SER A 156 -18.17 -8.62 7.16
CA SER A 156 -18.15 -8.70 8.62
C SER A 156 -19.55 -8.59 9.24
N ARG A 157 -20.46 -7.79 8.65
CA ARG A 157 -21.84 -7.62 9.13
C ARG A 157 -22.74 -8.80 8.78
N GLU A 158 -22.70 -9.26 7.54
CA GLU A 158 -23.62 -10.28 7.01
C GLU A 158 -23.45 -11.63 7.72
N GLY A 159 -22.21 -12.01 8.06
CA GLY A 159 -21.99 -13.29 8.75
C GLY A 159 -22.18 -14.53 7.92
N LYS A 160 -22.13 -14.39 6.59
CA LYS A 160 -22.16 -15.52 5.66
C LYS A 160 -20.96 -16.46 5.87
N THR A 161 -19.87 -15.93 6.43
CA THR A 161 -18.70 -16.71 6.82
C THR A 161 -18.46 -16.61 8.31
N LEU A 162 -18.23 -17.77 8.91
CA LEU A 162 -18.00 -17.94 10.34
C LEU A 162 -16.65 -18.64 10.51
N TYR A 163 -15.69 -17.93 11.08
CA TYR A 163 -14.35 -18.43 11.32
C TYR A 163 -14.24 -19.13 12.67
N GLU A 164 -13.76 -20.37 12.63
CA GLU A 164 -13.22 -21.08 13.79
C GLU A 164 -11.76 -20.70 14.01
N ILE A 165 -11.00 -20.58 12.92
CA ILE A 165 -9.58 -20.21 12.89
C ILE A 165 -9.40 -19.11 11.85
N GLN A 166 -8.68 -18.06 12.23
CA GLN A 166 -8.19 -17.02 11.35
C GLN A 166 -6.93 -16.44 12.00
N ASP A 167 -5.89 -17.27 12.01
CA ASP A 167 -4.71 -17.05 12.83
C ASP A 167 -3.47 -17.18 11.93
N GLU A 168 -2.52 -16.27 12.10
CA GLU A 168 -1.22 -16.36 11.44
C GLU A 168 -0.44 -17.58 11.95
N ILE A 169 0.32 -18.25 11.09
CA ILE A 169 1.19 -19.34 11.50
C ILE A 169 2.37 -18.76 12.30
N PRO A 170 2.61 -19.22 13.56
CA PRO A 170 3.67 -18.67 14.40
C PRO A 170 5.04 -18.70 13.71
N GLY A 171 5.75 -17.58 13.77
CA GLY A 171 7.09 -17.44 13.21
C GLY A 171 7.16 -17.13 11.71
N THR A 172 6.02 -17.03 11.01
CA THR A 172 6.01 -16.68 9.57
C THR A 172 5.92 -15.17 9.32
N GLN A 173 5.38 -14.40 10.27
CA GLN A 173 5.19 -12.95 10.11
C GLN A 173 6.52 -12.21 9.95
N THR A 174 6.63 -11.46 8.85
CA THR A 174 7.72 -10.54 8.58
C THR A 174 7.17 -9.14 8.29
N VAL A 175 7.71 -8.12 8.96
CA VAL A 175 7.34 -6.72 8.71
C VAL A 175 8.53 -5.93 8.16
N ARG A 176 8.36 -5.35 6.96
CA ARG A 176 9.34 -4.46 6.31
C ARG A 176 8.79 -3.04 6.32
N VAL A 177 9.57 -2.06 6.78
CA VAL A 177 9.16 -0.65 6.84
C VAL A 177 10.06 0.17 5.92
N ALA A 178 9.45 0.99 5.08
CA ALA A 178 10.09 1.92 4.16
C ALA A 178 9.37 3.27 4.22
N GLY A 179 9.90 4.20 5.03
CA GLY A 179 9.28 5.51 5.25
C GLY A 179 7.91 5.38 5.91
N ASP A 180 6.88 5.87 5.22
CA ASP A 180 5.48 5.83 5.67
C ASP A 180 4.72 4.61 5.14
N THR A 181 5.41 3.62 4.59
CA THR A 181 4.82 2.36 4.13
C THR A 181 5.43 1.20 4.88
N ALA A 182 4.59 0.22 5.22
CA ALA A 182 5.02 -1.05 5.79
C ALA A 182 4.36 -2.20 5.03
N VAL A 183 5.08 -3.31 4.88
CA VAL A 183 4.57 -4.53 4.27
C VAL A 183 4.72 -5.67 5.26
N VAL A 184 3.60 -6.31 5.58
CA VAL A 184 3.51 -7.55 6.34
C VAL A 184 3.42 -8.71 5.36
N THR A 185 4.10 -9.80 5.65
CA THR A 185 3.95 -11.06 4.94
C THR A 185 3.88 -12.18 5.97
N ALA A 186 2.88 -13.05 5.89
CA ALA A 186 2.77 -14.22 6.76
C ALA A 186 1.95 -15.34 6.09
N GLU A 187 2.04 -16.54 6.66
CA GLU A 187 1.07 -17.60 6.38
C GLU A 187 -0.15 -17.40 7.29
N LEU A 188 -1.35 -17.52 6.73
CA LEU A 188 -2.60 -17.47 7.46
C LEU A 188 -3.30 -18.82 7.35
N ARG A 189 -3.68 -19.41 8.48
CA ARG A 189 -4.63 -20.53 8.49
C ARG A 189 -6.04 -20.01 8.71
N ILE A 190 -6.93 -20.39 7.81
CA ILE A 190 -8.35 -20.10 7.91
C ILE A 190 -9.14 -21.39 7.95
N LYS A 191 -10.05 -21.49 8.92
CA LYS A 191 -10.98 -22.62 9.07
C LYS A 191 -12.33 -22.10 9.48
N GLY A 192 -13.39 -22.64 8.89
CA GLY A 192 -14.73 -22.20 9.21
C GLY A 192 -15.78 -22.73 8.25
N THR A 193 -16.87 -21.99 8.12
CA THR A 193 -17.94 -22.27 7.17
C THR A 193 -18.32 -21.02 6.40
N THR A 194 -18.57 -21.16 5.09
CA THR A 194 -19.13 -20.10 4.24
C THR A 194 -20.44 -20.60 3.64
N ASN A 195 -21.55 -19.92 3.93
CA ASN A 195 -22.90 -20.36 3.54
C ASN A 195 -23.18 -21.83 3.94
N GLY A 196 -22.64 -22.27 5.09
CA GLY A 196 -22.76 -23.65 5.58
C GLY A 196 -21.76 -24.66 4.99
N VAL A 197 -20.96 -24.29 3.99
CA VAL A 197 -19.93 -25.15 3.40
C VAL A 197 -18.63 -25.02 4.21
N PRO A 198 -18.07 -26.11 4.78
CA PRO A 198 -16.85 -26.05 5.57
C PRO A 198 -15.60 -25.86 4.72
N PHE A 199 -14.58 -25.21 5.30
CA PHE A 199 -13.25 -25.07 4.73
C PHE A 199 -12.16 -25.12 5.82
N ASP A 200 -10.96 -25.57 5.45
CA ASP A 200 -9.71 -25.49 6.24
C ASP A 200 -8.56 -25.33 5.25
N ARG A 201 -7.88 -24.18 5.29
CA ARG A 201 -6.88 -23.79 4.28
C ARG A 201 -5.75 -23.00 4.94
N THR A 202 -4.56 -23.12 4.38
CA THR A 202 -3.43 -22.24 4.67
C THR A 202 -3.06 -21.50 3.40
N LEU A 203 -2.78 -20.20 3.48
CA LEU A 203 -2.35 -19.38 2.33
C LEU A 203 -1.29 -18.38 2.77
N TRP A 204 -0.54 -17.82 1.81
CA TRP A 204 0.30 -16.66 2.06
C TRP A 204 -0.48 -15.38 1.80
N PHE A 205 -0.24 -14.35 2.59
CA PHE A 205 -0.71 -13.01 2.28
C PHE A 205 0.43 -11.99 2.34
N SER A 206 0.22 -10.86 1.66
CA SER A 206 1.05 -9.68 1.76
C SER A 206 0.17 -8.45 1.96
N ASP A 207 0.31 -7.82 3.12
CA ASP A 207 -0.52 -6.70 3.54
C ASP A 207 0.32 -5.43 3.65
N THR A 208 -0.13 -4.38 2.96
CA THR A 208 0.53 -3.08 2.90
C THR A 208 -0.21 -2.09 3.78
N TYR A 209 0.52 -1.48 4.69
CA TYR A 209 0.05 -0.45 5.59
C TYR A 209 0.68 0.89 5.23
N VAL A 210 -0.09 1.96 5.34
CA VAL A 210 0.39 3.33 5.15
C VAL A 210 0.20 4.13 6.43
N ARG A 211 1.20 4.95 6.77
CA ARG A 211 1.12 5.84 7.92
C ARG A 211 0.26 7.06 7.55
N THR A 212 -0.72 7.34 8.40
CA THR A 212 -1.53 8.56 8.31
C THR A 212 -1.32 9.40 9.57
N PRO A 213 -1.79 10.67 9.60
CA PRO A 213 -1.82 11.45 10.84
C PRO A 213 -2.61 10.79 11.99
N LYS A 214 -3.49 9.82 11.66
CA LYS A 214 -4.28 9.04 12.64
C LYS A 214 -3.65 7.68 12.96
N GLY A 215 -2.40 7.44 12.56
CA GLY A 215 -1.69 6.17 12.70
C GLY A 215 -1.69 5.33 11.43
N TRP A 216 -1.14 4.12 11.53
CA TRP A 216 -1.09 3.15 10.42
C TRP A 216 -2.49 2.68 10.02
N LYS A 217 -2.70 2.53 8.71
CA LYS A 217 -3.94 2.02 8.10
C LYS A 217 -3.63 0.95 7.08
N TYR A 218 -4.44 -0.09 7.06
CA TYR A 218 -4.34 -1.18 6.09
C TYR A 218 -4.81 -0.68 4.73
N PHE A 219 -3.88 -0.54 3.80
CA PHE A 219 -4.08 0.12 2.51
C PHE A 219 -4.36 -0.88 1.38
N PHE A 220 -3.62 -1.98 1.33
CA PHE A 220 -3.74 -2.94 0.25
C PHE A 220 -3.34 -4.32 0.72
N GLY A 221 -4.12 -5.35 0.40
CA GLY A 221 -3.80 -6.74 0.66
C GLY A 221 -3.72 -7.57 -0.61
N GLN A 222 -2.90 -8.60 -0.60
CA GLN A 222 -3.00 -9.68 -1.58
C GLN A 222 -2.88 -11.04 -0.88
N ALA A 223 -3.83 -11.93 -1.14
CA ALA A 223 -3.77 -13.32 -0.73
C ALA A 223 -3.34 -14.21 -1.92
N SER A 224 -2.55 -15.24 -1.64
CA SER A 224 -2.27 -16.30 -2.61
C SER A 224 -3.47 -17.25 -2.74
N LEU A 225 -3.42 -18.14 -3.72
CA LEU A 225 -4.21 -19.37 -3.65
C LEU A 225 -3.83 -20.17 -2.39
N PRO A 226 -4.72 -21.06 -1.90
CA PRO A 226 -4.38 -21.98 -0.82
C PRO A 226 -3.13 -22.78 -1.16
N LEU A 227 -2.25 -22.94 -0.17
CA LEU A 227 -1.16 -23.89 -0.23
C LEU A 227 -1.73 -25.30 -0.47
N PRO A 228 -0.99 -26.16 -1.20
CA PRO A 228 -1.36 -27.57 -1.29
C PRO A 228 -1.55 -28.15 0.11
N ALA A 229 -2.54 -29.02 0.27
CA ALA A 229 -2.70 -29.76 1.52
C ALA A 229 -1.35 -30.42 1.85
N SER A 230 -0.79 -30.11 3.02
CA SER A 230 0.44 -30.75 3.45
C SER A 230 0.17 -32.24 3.53
N THR A 231 0.76 -33.03 2.64
CA THR A 231 0.88 -34.47 2.82
C THR A 231 1.72 -34.64 4.09
N GLN A 232 1.07 -34.80 5.24
CA GLN A 232 1.74 -35.26 6.45
C GLN A 232 2.48 -36.54 6.06
N ARG A 233 3.80 -36.48 6.06
CA ARG A 233 4.68 -37.62 5.92
C ARG A 233 5.08 -38.10 7.31
#